data_AF-A0A3C0CY13-F1
#
_entry.id   AF-A0A3C0CY13-F1
#
_cell.length_a   1.000
_cell.length_b   1.000
_cell.length_c   1.000
_cell.angle_alpha   90.00
_cell.angle_beta   90.00
_cell.angle_gamma   90.00
#
_symmetry.space_group_name_H-M   'P 1'
#
loop_
_entity.id
_entity.type
_entity.pdbx_description
1 polymer ?
#
loop_
_entity_poly.entity_id
_entity_poly.type
_entity_poly.pdbx_seq_one_letter_code
_entity_poly.pdbx_strand_id
1 'polypeptide(L)'
;MKGSAGIIASVAAGSPADEAGIRPGDAVLAVNGKPVRDILQFTYLTADDPVDIEIARESARRTVRIRREEFEDLGIDFQEELFDGLKKCGNKCIFCFLAQMPRGMRSSLYQRDDDYRLSFAHGNYITLTNLSEDDMLRITGERMSPLYISVHSTEPELRAKMMGTRKAASIMEQLRRFADARLTLHCQIVLVPGVNDGAHLKRTVQDLSSLYPSVAS
;
A
#
# COMPACT_ATOMS: atom_id res chain seq x y z
N MET A 1 10.70 -17.50 -10.05
CA MET A 1 10.04 -16.23 -9.70
C MET A 1 8.55 -16.42 -9.90
N LYS A 2 7.75 -16.53 -8.82
CA LYS A 2 6.30 -16.38 -8.97
C LYS A 2 6.08 -14.90 -9.30
N GLY A 3 5.77 -14.61 -10.56
CA GLY A 3 5.59 -13.23 -11.03
C GLY A 3 4.36 -12.61 -10.38
N SER A 4 4.47 -11.34 -10.02
CA SER A 4 3.42 -10.49 -9.44
C SER A 4 2.36 -10.11 -10.47
N ALA A 5 1.86 -11.07 -11.24
CA ALA A 5 0.96 -10.80 -12.35
C ALA A 5 -0.49 -10.77 -11.88
N GLY A 6 -1.24 -9.76 -12.31
CA GLY A 6 -2.67 -9.67 -12.03
C GLY A 6 -3.45 -10.63 -12.92
N ILE A 7 -4.15 -11.59 -12.33
CA ILE A 7 -5.00 -12.51 -13.08
C ILE A 7 -6.37 -11.86 -13.30
N ILE A 8 -6.78 -11.76 -14.55
CA ILE A 8 -8.07 -11.18 -14.93
C ILE A 8 -9.19 -12.15 -14.53
N ALA A 9 -10.11 -11.66 -13.71
CA ALA A 9 -11.32 -12.37 -13.28
C ALA A 9 -12.43 -12.29 -14.33
N SER A 10 -12.68 -11.08 -14.82
CA SER A 10 -13.71 -10.79 -15.83
C SER A 10 -13.25 -9.70 -16.78
N VAL A 11 -13.83 -9.74 -17.99
CA VAL A 11 -13.74 -8.65 -18.97
C VAL A 11 -15.16 -8.28 -19.34
N ALA A 12 -15.51 -6.99 -19.27
CA ALA A 12 -16.83 -6.50 -19.62
C ALA A 12 -17.06 -6.63 -21.14
N ALA A 13 -18.21 -7.19 -21.55
CA ALA A 13 -18.51 -7.39 -22.96
C ALA A 13 -18.62 -6.06 -23.71
N GLY A 14 -17.96 -5.96 -24.86
CA GLY A 14 -17.89 -4.72 -25.65
C GLY A 14 -17.01 -3.62 -25.05
N SER A 15 -16.22 -3.92 -24.02
CA SER A 15 -15.22 -2.98 -23.49
C SER A 15 -13.98 -2.91 -24.39
N PRO A 16 -13.14 -1.86 -24.26
CA PRO A 16 -11.87 -1.76 -24.98
C PRO A 16 -10.96 -2.98 -24.80
N ALA A 17 -10.97 -3.62 -23.62
CA ALA A 17 -10.22 -4.85 -23.39
C ALA A 17 -10.80 -6.07 -24.13
N ASP A 18 -12.14 -6.19 -24.19
CA ASP A 18 -12.82 -7.26 -24.93
C ASP A 18 -12.55 -7.15 -26.43
N GLU A 19 -12.67 -5.94 -27.00
CA GLU A 19 -12.37 -5.66 -28.40
C GLU A 19 -10.90 -5.94 -28.73
N ALA A 20 -9.99 -5.65 -27.79
CA ALA A 20 -8.57 -5.96 -27.92
C ALA A 20 -8.24 -7.46 -27.67
N GLY A 21 -9.25 -8.27 -27.37
CA GLY A 21 -9.16 -9.73 -27.25
C GLY A 21 -8.52 -10.21 -25.95
N ILE A 22 -8.53 -9.38 -24.90
CA ILE A 22 -8.19 -9.77 -23.53
C ILE A 22 -9.31 -10.66 -22.99
N ARG A 23 -8.95 -11.67 -22.18
CA ARG A 23 -9.91 -12.66 -21.68
C ARG A 23 -9.71 -12.93 -20.20
N PRO A 24 -10.77 -13.41 -19.50
CA PRO A 24 -10.61 -14.00 -18.17
C PRO A 24 -9.52 -15.07 -18.15
N GLY A 25 -8.68 -15.06 -17.11
CA GLY A 25 -7.54 -15.93 -16.94
C GLY A 25 -6.24 -15.43 -17.58
N ASP A 26 -6.27 -14.36 -18.39
CA ASP A 26 -5.04 -13.68 -18.82
C ASP A 26 -4.33 -13.07 -17.60
N ALA A 27 -3.00 -13.14 -17.60
CA ALA A 27 -2.16 -12.57 -16.57
C ALA A 27 -1.52 -11.27 -17.07
N VAL A 28 -1.88 -10.13 -16.47
CA VAL A 28 -1.25 -8.83 -16.78
C VAL A 28 0.12 -8.77 -16.12
N LEU A 29 1.16 -8.63 -16.94
CA LEU A 29 2.56 -8.59 -16.52
C LEU A 29 3.06 -7.15 -16.35
N ALA A 30 2.75 -6.30 -17.33
CA ALA A 30 3.24 -4.93 -17.40
C ALA A 30 2.25 -4.03 -18.16
N VAL A 31 2.26 -2.74 -17.84
CA VAL A 31 1.55 -1.69 -18.57
C VAL A 31 2.57 -0.63 -18.96
N ASN A 32 2.60 -0.24 -20.24
CA ASN A 32 3.56 0.73 -20.79
C ASN A 32 5.02 0.38 -20.44
N GLY A 33 5.34 -0.92 -20.48
CA GLY A 33 6.67 -1.46 -20.16
C GLY A 33 7.02 -1.48 -18.66
N LYS A 34 6.12 -1.06 -17.78
CA LYS A 34 6.31 -1.07 -16.32
C LYS A 34 5.58 -2.25 -15.69
N PRO A 35 6.24 -3.09 -14.85
CA PRO A 35 5.59 -4.17 -14.14
C PRO A 35 4.45 -3.66 -13.27
N VAL A 36 3.36 -4.42 -13.20
CA VAL A 36 2.20 -4.10 -12.35
C VAL A 36 2.22 -4.99 -11.12
N ARG A 37 1.98 -4.43 -9.94
CA ARG A 37 2.01 -5.17 -8.66
C ARG A 37 0.66 -5.29 -7.96
N ASP A 38 -0.31 -4.49 -8.38
CA ASP A 38 -1.65 -4.39 -7.80
C ASP A 38 -2.57 -3.56 -8.71
N ILE A 39 -3.87 -3.58 -8.39
CA ILE A 39 -4.90 -2.83 -9.13
C ILE A 39 -4.65 -1.32 -9.11
N LEU A 40 -4.07 -0.77 -8.04
CA LEU A 40 -3.80 0.67 -7.96
C LEU A 40 -2.74 1.08 -8.98
N GLN A 41 -1.66 0.29 -9.09
CA GLN A 41 -0.63 0.51 -10.10
C GLN A 41 -1.18 0.31 -11.51
N PHE A 42 -2.03 -0.71 -11.72
CA PHE A 42 -2.69 -0.92 -12.99
C PHE A 42 -3.45 0.35 -13.39
N THR A 43 -4.36 0.81 -12.52
CA THR A 43 -5.18 2.01 -12.72
C THR A 43 -4.34 3.25 -13.01
N TYR A 44 -3.25 3.45 -12.25
CA TYR A 44 -2.33 4.57 -12.46
C TYR A 44 -1.64 4.51 -13.83
N LEU A 45 -1.14 3.35 -14.23
CA LEU A 45 -0.40 3.18 -15.48
C LEU A 45 -1.30 3.16 -16.72
N THR A 46 -2.57 2.79 -16.55
CA THR A 46 -3.58 2.83 -17.61
C THR A 46 -4.25 4.18 -17.73
N ALA A 47 -3.93 5.17 -16.88
CA ALA A 47 -4.56 6.49 -16.93
C ALA A 47 -4.34 7.20 -18.27
N ASP A 48 -3.17 7.00 -18.89
CA ASP A 48 -2.85 7.54 -20.21
C ASP A 48 -3.48 6.71 -21.35
N ASP A 49 -3.69 7.36 -22.51
CA ASP A 49 -4.10 6.73 -23.76
C ASP A 49 -3.16 7.15 -24.91
N PRO A 50 -2.78 6.24 -25.84
CA PRO A 50 -3.04 4.80 -25.82
C PRO A 50 -2.23 4.06 -24.77
N VAL A 51 -2.70 2.86 -24.39
CA VAL A 51 -2.03 2.00 -23.41
C VAL A 51 -1.56 0.68 -24.02
N ASP A 52 -0.33 0.28 -23.73
CA ASP A 52 0.24 -1.01 -24.10
C ASP A 52 0.22 -1.96 -22.89
N ILE A 53 -0.53 -3.05 -22.96
CA ILE A 53 -0.66 -4.04 -21.88
C ILE A 53 0.05 -5.34 -22.30
N GLU A 54 1.12 -5.72 -21.58
CA GLU A 54 1.75 -7.03 -21.72
C GLU A 54 0.96 -8.06 -20.93
N ILE A 55 0.40 -9.05 -21.63
CA ILE A 55 -0.32 -10.16 -21.02
C ILE A 55 0.36 -11.49 -21.32
N ALA A 56 0.24 -12.43 -20.37
CA ALA A 56 0.52 -13.83 -20.58
C ALA A 56 -0.77 -14.63 -20.60
N ARG A 57 -0.95 -15.41 -21.67
CA ARG A 57 -2.01 -16.43 -21.78
C ARG A 57 -1.32 -17.78 -21.91
N GLU A 58 -1.56 -18.66 -20.96
CA GLU A 58 -0.86 -19.94 -20.83
C GLU A 58 0.67 -19.74 -20.75
N SER A 59 1.40 -20.00 -21.85
CA SER A 59 2.85 -19.80 -21.96
C SER A 59 3.25 -18.72 -22.97
N ALA A 60 2.29 -18.14 -23.70
CA ALA A 60 2.56 -17.13 -24.71
C ALA A 60 2.41 -15.73 -24.11
N ARG A 61 3.42 -14.89 -24.34
CA ARG A 61 3.36 -13.46 -24.01
C ARG A 61 3.04 -12.65 -25.24
N ARG A 62 2.19 -11.64 -25.09
CA ARG A 62 1.91 -10.67 -26.15
C ARG A 62 1.59 -9.31 -25.54
N THR A 63 1.87 -8.27 -26.29
CA THR A 63 1.46 -6.90 -25.96
C THR A 63 0.20 -6.56 -26.74
N VAL A 64 -0.80 -6.09 -26.04
CA VAL A 64 -2.07 -5.62 -26.60
C VAL A 64 -2.10 -4.11 -26.44
N ARG A 65 -2.22 -3.39 -27.56
CA ARG A 65 -2.38 -1.94 -27.57
C ARG A 65 -3.85 -1.60 -27.58
N ILE A 66 -4.29 -0.85 -26.59
CA ILE A 66 -5.68 -0.43 -26.43
C ILE A 66 -5.76 1.08 -26.62
N ARG A 67 -6.81 1.51 -27.35
CA ARG A 67 -7.28 2.88 -27.41
C ARG A 67 -8.71 2.90 -26.91
N ARG A 68 -9.08 3.94 -26.19
CA ARG A 68 -10.44 4.09 -25.64
C ARG A 68 -10.90 5.54 -25.73
N GLU A 69 -12.19 5.75 -25.61
CA GLU A 69 -12.74 7.10 -25.51
C GLU A 69 -12.36 7.75 -24.17
N GLU A 70 -12.43 9.08 -24.11
CA GLU A 70 -12.15 9.80 -22.87
C GLU A 70 -13.11 9.35 -21.77
N PHE A 71 -12.57 9.01 -20.59
CA PHE A 71 -13.30 8.48 -19.43
C PHE A 71 -13.92 7.08 -19.59
N GLU A 72 -13.66 6.38 -20.70
CA GLU A 72 -14.07 4.99 -20.86
C GLU A 72 -13.17 4.06 -20.02
N ASP A 73 -13.79 3.11 -19.32
CA ASP A 73 -13.09 2.07 -18.57
C ASP A 73 -12.57 0.98 -19.54
N LEU A 74 -11.41 0.40 -19.23
CA LEU A 74 -10.91 -0.76 -19.97
C LEU A 74 -11.82 -1.99 -19.81
N GLY A 75 -12.61 -2.06 -18.74
CA GLY A 75 -13.53 -3.16 -18.47
C GLY A 75 -12.83 -4.41 -17.96
N ILE A 76 -11.76 -4.27 -17.17
CA ILE A 76 -10.97 -5.37 -16.63
C ILE A 76 -11.15 -5.44 -15.11
N ASP A 77 -11.59 -6.60 -14.61
CA ASP A 77 -11.58 -6.91 -13.18
C ASP A 77 -10.50 -7.95 -12.87
N PHE A 78 -9.82 -7.82 -11.73
CA PHE A 78 -8.81 -8.77 -11.27
C PHE A 78 -9.34 -9.69 -10.17
N GLN A 79 -8.75 -10.89 -10.07
CA GLN A 79 -9.10 -11.86 -9.02
C GLN A 79 -8.66 -11.41 -7.61
N GLU A 80 -7.56 -10.67 -7.53
CA GLU A 80 -7.00 -10.17 -6.28
C GLU A 80 -6.59 -8.70 -6.46
N GLU A 81 -6.64 -7.91 -5.38
CA GLU A 81 -6.18 -6.52 -5.42
C GLU A 81 -4.65 -6.39 -5.42
N LEU A 82 -3.96 -7.34 -4.76
CA LEU A 82 -2.51 -7.33 -4.53
C LEU A 82 -1.86 -8.50 -5.25
N PHE A 83 -1.25 -8.26 -6.40
CA PHE A 83 -0.75 -9.35 -7.27
C PHE A 83 0.53 -10.01 -6.75
N ASP A 84 1.30 -9.30 -5.92
CA ASP A 84 2.46 -9.83 -5.21
C ASP A 84 2.13 -10.27 -3.76
N GLY A 85 0.86 -10.24 -3.39
CA GLY A 85 0.36 -10.61 -2.07
C GLY A 85 0.53 -9.52 -1.00
N LEU A 86 -0.04 -9.78 0.17
CA LEU A 86 -0.06 -8.84 1.29
C LEU A 86 1.32 -8.64 1.95
N LYS A 87 1.75 -7.37 2.08
CA LYS A 87 2.89 -7.01 2.93
C LYS A 87 2.50 -7.14 4.41
N LYS A 88 3.29 -7.93 5.15
CA LYS A 88 3.01 -8.26 6.55
C LYS A 88 3.84 -7.46 7.52
N CYS A 89 3.27 -7.20 8.70
CA CYS A 89 3.96 -6.59 9.83
C CYS A 89 4.99 -7.56 10.43
N GLY A 90 6.24 -7.12 10.51
CA GLY A 90 7.34 -7.85 11.16
C GLY A 90 7.62 -7.44 12.61
N ASN A 91 6.84 -6.51 13.15
CA ASN A 91 7.12 -5.90 14.46
C ASN A 91 6.87 -6.88 15.62
N LYS A 92 7.59 -6.65 16.71
CA LYS A 92 7.47 -7.38 17.99
C LYS A 92 7.00 -6.43 19.08
N CYS A 93 5.91 -5.72 18.80
CA CYS A 93 5.42 -4.68 19.69
C CYS A 93 5.06 -5.23 21.07
N ILE A 94 5.38 -4.48 22.11
CA ILE A 94 5.02 -4.83 23.51
C ILE A 94 3.50 -4.91 23.72
N PHE A 95 2.71 -4.32 22.82
CA PHE A 95 1.26 -4.26 22.82
C PHE A 95 0.63 -5.03 21.65
N CYS A 96 1.37 -5.94 20.99
CA CYS A 96 0.87 -6.62 19.78
C CYS A 96 -0.34 -7.51 20.07
N PHE A 97 -1.55 -7.06 19.73
CA PHE A 97 -2.79 -7.82 19.91
C PHE A 97 -2.76 -9.16 19.19
N LEU A 98 -2.27 -9.19 17.95
CA LEU A 98 -2.15 -10.41 17.15
C LEU A 98 -1.21 -11.46 17.77
N ALA A 99 -0.19 -11.03 18.53
CA ALA A 99 0.68 -11.95 19.27
C ALA A 99 0.02 -12.52 20.53
N GLN A 100 -1.01 -11.85 21.06
CA GLN A 100 -1.74 -12.25 22.26
C GLN A 100 -2.97 -13.11 21.94
N MET A 101 -3.30 -13.31 20.66
CA MET A 101 -4.46 -14.11 20.26
C MET A 101 -4.32 -15.58 20.66
N PRO A 102 -5.41 -16.23 21.12
CA PRO A 102 -5.44 -17.67 21.38
C PRO A 102 -5.07 -18.48 20.13
N ARG A 103 -4.51 -19.67 20.30
CA ARG A 103 -4.21 -20.61 19.20
C ARG A 103 -5.50 -21.27 18.69
N GLY A 104 -5.47 -21.73 17.43
CA GLY A 104 -6.57 -22.49 16.82
C GLY A 104 -7.72 -21.65 16.24
N MET A 105 -7.57 -20.32 16.19
CA MET A 105 -8.52 -19.42 15.54
C MET A 105 -8.40 -19.51 14.00
N ARG A 106 -9.33 -18.89 13.28
CA ARG A 106 -9.28 -18.79 11.82
C ARG A 106 -7.95 -18.17 11.36
N SER A 107 -7.33 -18.74 10.34
CA SER A 107 -6.02 -18.30 9.84
C SER A 107 -5.99 -16.82 9.43
N SER A 108 -7.10 -16.29 8.90
CA SER A 108 -7.25 -14.88 8.55
C SER A 108 -7.08 -13.93 9.73
N LEU A 109 -7.42 -14.36 10.95
CA LEU A 109 -7.30 -13.54 12.16
C LEU A 109 -5.85 -13.37 12.63
N TYR A 110 -4.91 -14.17 12.14
CA TYR A 110 -3.48 -14.02 12.47
C TYR A 110 -2.70 -13.23 11.43
N GLN A 111 -3.36 -12.73 10.37
CA GLN A 111 -2.69 -11.92 9.37
C GLN A 111 -2.36 -10.56 9.98
N ARG A 112 -1.06 -10.23 10.02
CA ARG A 112 -0.57 -8.93 10.44
C ARG A 112 -0.42 -8.06 9.20
N ASP A 113 -1.46 -7.37 8.79
CA ASP A 113 -1.39 -6.43 7.68
C ASP A 113 -0.55 -5.22 8.09
N ASP A 114 0.26 -4.73 7.15
CA ASP A 114 1.04 -3.50 7.29
C ASP A 114 1.39 -3.00 5.87
N ASP A 115 0.38 -3.02 4.99
CA ASP A 115 0.54 -2.77 3.55
C ASP A 115 0.05 -1.38 3.19
N TYR A 116 0.93 -0.53 2.64
CA TYR A 116 0.60 0.85 2.31
C TYR A 116 -0.48 0.97 1.23
N ARG A 117 -0.63 -0.05 0.39
CA ARG A 117 -1.67 -0.08 -0.65
C ARG A 117 -3.05 -0.16 -0.04
N LEU A 118 -3.20 -0.97 1.00
CA LEU A 118 -4.45 -1.06 1.77
C LEU A 118 -4.65 0.15 2.68
N SER A 119 -3.56 0.82 3.10
CA SER A 119 -3.68 2.11 3.79
C SER A 119 -4.35 3.16 2.90
N PHE A 120 -3.90 3.27 1.65
CA PHE A 120 -4.51 4.18 0.68
C PHE A 120 -5.91 3.75 0.26
N ALA A 121 -6.11 2.48 -0.09
CA ALA A 121 -7.38 1.99 -0.64
C ALA A 121 -8.50 1.86 0.42
N HIS A 122 -8.17 1.39 1.62
CA HIS A 122 -9.16 0.98 2.64
C HIS A 122 -9.01 1.73 3.97
N GLY A 123 -8.00 2.58 4.12
CA GLY A 123 -7.78 3.33 5.35
C GLY A 123 -7.09 2.54 6.47
N ASN A 124 -6.45 1.40 6.15
CA ASN A 124 -5.76 0.60 7.15
C ASN A 124 -4.55 1.35 7.73
N TYR A 125 -4.42 1.35 9.06
CA TYR A 125 -3.31 1.99 9.74
C TYR A 125 -2.03 1.15 9.63
N ILE A 126 -0.99 1.74 9.04
CA ILE A 126 0.32 1.11 8.84
C ILE A 126 1.39 1.72 9.73
N THR A 127 2.45 0.98 9.97
CA THR A 127 3.55 1.35 10.87
C THR A 127 4.77 1.94 10.16
N LEU A 128 4.80 1.83 8.83
CA LEU A 128 5.90 2.21 7.92
C LEU A 128 7.23 1.45 8.11
N THR A 129 7.26 0.46 8.99
CA THR A 129 8.51 -0.27 9.35
C THR A 129 8.97 -1.30 8.32
N ASN A 130 8.07 -1.69 7.41
CA ASN A 130 8.33 -2.67 6.36
C ASN A 130 8.43 -2.05 4.95
N LEU A 131 8.42 -0.71 4.84
CA LEU A 131 8.61 -0.02 3.58
C LEU A 131 10.07 -0.13 3.10
N SER A 132 10.24 -0.43 1.83
CA SER A 132 11.50 -0.28 1.11
C SER A 132 11.63 1.12 0.49
N GLU A 133 12.82 1.50 0.05
CA GLU A 133 12.99 2.77 -0.69
C GLU A 133 12.19 2.80 -2.00
N ASP A 134 12.03 1.65 -2.67
CA ASP A 134 11.17 1.54 -3.86
C ASP A 134 9.70 1.79 -3.52
N ASP A 135 9.21 1.30 -2.37
CA ASP A 135 7.87 1.61 -1.88
C ASP A 135 7.73 3.11 -1.56
N MET A 136 8.73 3.72 -0.93
CA MET A 136 8.73 5.16 -0.62
C MET A 136 8.68 6.04 -1.89
N LEU A 137 9.47 5.67 -2.91
CA LEU A 137 9.48 6.35 -4.20
C LEU A 137 8.15 6.17 -4.93
N ARG A 138 7.55 4.98 -4.85
CA ARG A 138 6.24 4.72 -5.45
C ARG A 138 5.14 5.54 -4.78
N ILE A 139 5.05 5.51 -3.45
CA ILE A 139 4.05 6.26 -2.68
C ILE A 139 4.09 7.75 -3.05
N THR A 140 5.28 8.34 -3.13
CA THR A 140 5.43 9.76 -3.46
C THR A 140 5.26 10.05 -4.95
N GLY A 141 5.77 9.19 -5.83
CA GLY A 141 5.67 9.34 -7.29
C GLY A 141 4.25 9.15 -7.84
N GLU A 142 3.53 8.14 -7.35
CA GLU A 142 2.13 7.85 -7.70
C GLU A 142 1.15 8.68 -6.84
N ARG A 143 1.65 9.52 -5.92
CA ARG A 143 0.87 10.39 -5.01
C ARG A 143 -0.22 9.65 -4.25
N MET A 144 0.11 8.52 -3.65
CA MET A 144 -0.83 7.71 -2.86
C MET A 144 -1.24 8.48 -1.59
N SER A 145 -2.39 9.14 -1.63
CA SER A 145 -2.88 10.01 -0.56
C SER A 145 -4.42 9.98 -0.45
N PRO A 146 -5.00 9.81 0.75
CA PRO A 146 -4.35 9.86 2.05
C PRO A 146 -3.65 8.56 2.48
N LEU A 147 -2.75 8.65 3.47
CA LEU A 147 -2.15 7.49 4.17
C LEU A 147 -2.51 7.53 5.66
N TYR A 148 -2.78 6.35 6.22
CA TYR A 148 -3.18 6.18 7.62
C TYR A 148 -2.05 5.52 8.39
N ILE A 149 -1.45 6.24 9.34
CA ILE A 149 -0.16 5.88 9.93
C ILE A 149 -0.27 5.78 11.45
N SER A 150 0.16 4.64 12.00
CA SER A 150 0.26 4.40 13.44
C SER A 150 1.64 4.83 13.97
N VAL A 151 1.69 6.00 14.61
CA VAL A 151 2.93 6.68 15.02
C VAL A 151 3.44 6.15 16.36
N HIS A 152 2.58 5.97 17.36
CA HIS A 152 2.92 5.56 18.74
C HIS A 152 3.77 6.58 19.52
N SER A 153 4.95 6.96 19.02
CA SER A 153 5.82 8.00 19.59
C SER A 153 6.70 8.59 18.50
N THR A 154 7.00 9.88 18.54
CA THR A 154 7.96 10.51 17.61
C THR A 154 9.42 10.35 18.07
N GLU A 155 9.65 9.77 19.24
CA GLU A 155 10.97 9.58 19.84
C GLU A 155 11.62 8.31 19.31
N PRO A 156 12.76 8.39 18.60
CA PRO A 156 13.31 7.25 17.86
C PRO A 156 13.57 6.02 18.73
N GLU A 157 14.22 6.20 19.89
CA GLU A 157 14.59 5.12 20.80
C GLU A 157 13.35 4.50 21.48
N LEU A 158 12.41 5.34 21.92
CA LEU A 158 11.19 4.88 22.56
C LEU A 158 10.34 4.08 21.59
N ARG A 159 10.11 4.60 20.37
CA ARG A 159 9.33 3.90 19.35
C ARG A 159 9.99 2.58 18.94
N ALA A 160 11.31 2.57 18.75
CA ALA A 160 12.06 1.35 18.46
C ALA A 160 11.92 0.29 19.55
N LYS A 161 11.99 0.69 20.83
CA LYS A 161 11.78 -0.19 21.98
C LYS A 161 10.34 -0.71 22.02
N MET A 162 9.35 0.17 21.86
CA MET A 162 7.92 -0.20 21.87
C MET A 162 7.58 -1.23 20.79
N MET A 163 8.19 -1.12 19.61
CA MET A 163 7.88 -1.96 18.44
C MET A 163 8.81 -3.16 18.25
N GLY A 164 9.89 -3.22 19.03
CA GLY A 164 10.87 -4.32 18.97
C GLY A 164 11.68 -4.35 17.66
N THR A 165 11.88 -3.19 17.01
CA THR A 165 12.70 -3.08 15.79
C THR A 165 13.37 -1.71 15.68
N ARG A 166 14.62 -1.67 15.21
CA ARG A 166 15.33 -0.40 14.97
C ARG A 166 14.76 0.39 13.79
N LYS A 167 14.13 -0.29 12.82
CA LYS A 167 13.49 0.37 11.67
C LYS A 167 12.38 1.34 12.09
N ALA A 168 11.81 1.15 13.28
CA ALA A 168 10.79 2.04 13.79
C ALA A 168 11.31 3.43 14.19
N ALA A 169 12.63 3.62 14.30
CA ALA A 169 13.24 4.88 14.72
C ALA A 169 13.09 6.03 13.69
N SER A 170 12.84 5.73 12.41
CA SER A 170 12.84 6.73 11.32
C SER A 170 11.47 7.36 11.02
N ILE A 171 10.47 7.19 11.91
CA ILE A 171 9.09 7.64 11.65
C ILE A 171 9.00 9.11 11.25
N MET A 172 9.69 10.02 11.96
CA MET A 172 9.64 11.45 11.66
C MET A 172 10.31 11.81 10.33
N GLU A 173 11.35 11.07 9.94
CA GLU A 173 11.98 11.24 8.62
C GLU A 173 11.02 10.83 7.51
N GLN A 174 10.34 9.68 7.67
CA GLN A 174 9.36 9.18 6.71
C GLN A 174 8.16 10.14 6.58
N LEU A 175 7.62 10.63 7.70
CA LEU A 175 6.51 11.59 7.71
C LEU A 175 6.88 12.90 7.01
N ARG A 176 8.11 13.41 7.24
CA ARG A 176 8.61 14.60 6.53
C ARG A 176 8.74 14.38 5.04
N ARG A 177 9.29 13.23 4.59
CA ARG A 177 9.36 12.88 3.17
C ARG A 177 7.99 12.87 2.51
N PHE A 178 6.97 12.33 3.18
CA PHE A 178 5.60 12.35 2.67
C PHE A 178 4.98 13.76 2.69
N ALA A 179 5.25 14.55 3.73
CA ALA A 179 4.80 15.94 3.82
C ALA A 179 5.42 16.82 2.72
N ASP A 180 6.71 16.65 2.41
CA ASP A 180 7.41 17.34 1.33
C ASP A 180 6.83 16.97 -0.05
N ALA A 181 6.39 15.72 -0.20
CA ALA A 181 5.64 15.24 -1.36
C ALA A 181 4.16 15.69 -1.37
N ARG A 182 3.73 16.49 -0.39
CA ARG A 182 2.37 17.03 -0.22
C ARG A 182 1.29 15.95 -0.08
N LEU A 183 1.63 14.81 0.54
CA LEU A 183 0.66 13.77 0.85
C LEU A 183 -0.09 14.12 2.14
N THR A 184 -1.39 13.89 2.13
CA THR A 184 -2.25 13.93 3.32
C THR A 184 -2.03 12.67 4.17
N LEU A 185 -1.82 12.86 5.47
CA LEU A 185 -1.51 11.83 6.45
C LEU A 185 -2.52 11.90 7.60
N HIS A 186 -3.11 10.76 7.95
CA HIS A 186 -3.92 10.57 9.14
C HIS A 186 -3.11 9.79 10.16
N CYS A 187 -2.73 10.41 11.26
CA CYS A 187 -1.84 9.84 12.26
C CYS A 187 -2.61 9.37 13.49
N GLN A 188 -2.40 8.13 13.89
CA GLN A 188 -2.92 7.58 15.14
C GLN A 188 -1.79 7.36 16.15
N ILE A 189 -2.04 7.70 17.41
CA ILE A 189 -1.14 7.40 18.53
C ILE A 189 -1.77 6.29 19.37
N VAL A 190 -1.16 5.11 19.37
CA VAL A 190 -1.50 4.03 20.30
C VAL A 190 -0.77 4.27 21.61
N LEU A 191 -1.52 4.46 22.70
CA LEU A 191 -0.99 4.73 24.03
C LEU A 191 -0.84 3.45 24.86
N VAL A 192 0.30 3.33 25.53
CA VAL A 192 0.61 2.32 26.53
C VAL A 192 0.96 3.05 27.83
N PRO A 193 0.12 2.93 28.88
CA PRO A 193 0.34 3.62 30.15
C PRO A 193 1.73 3.35 30.74
N GLY A 194 2.40 4.40 31.21
CA GLY A 194 3.75 4.36 31.76
C GLY A 194 4.87 4.15 30.73
N VAL A 195 4.57 4.15 29.42
CA VAL A 195 5.56 3.95 28.36
C VAL A 195 5.66 5.16 27.43
N ASN A 196 4.55 5.57 26.80
CA ASN A 196 4.52 6.70 25.86
C ASN A 196 3.44 7.74 26.18
N ASP A 197 3.02 7.81 27.45
CA ASP A 197 2.08 8.81 27.96
C ASP A 197 2.81 10.04 28.53
N GLY A 198 2.05 10.95 29.16
CA GLY A 198 2.61 12.14 29.82
C GLY A 198 3.43 13.02 28.89
N ALA A 199 4.71 13.24 29.24
CA ALA A 199 5.62 14.08 28.46
C ALA A 199 5.90 13.52 27.06
N HIS A 200 5.98 12.19 26.90
CA HIS A 200 6.21 11.52 25.61
C HIS A 200 5.03 11.73 24.65
N LEU A 201 3.80 11.62 25.15
CA LEU A 201 2.60 11.92 24.37
C LEU A 201 2.57 13.39 23.95
N LYS A 202 2.82 14.32 24.90
CA LYS A 202 2.81 15.76 24.60
C LYS A 202 3.80 16.12 23.50
N ARG A 203 5.02 15.56 23.57
CA ARG A 203 6.04 15.70 22.52
C ARG A 203 5.56 15.13 21.19
N THR A 204 5.00 13.92 21.19
CA THR A 204 4.48 13.27 19.97
C THR A 204 3.42 14.13 19.28
N VAL A 205 2.47 14.68 20.04
CA VAL A 205 1.43 15.58 19.50
C VAL A 205 2.03 16.86 18.94
N GLN A 206 3.00 17.48 19.64
CA GLN A 206 3.68 18.70 19.17
C GLN A 206 4.44 18.46 17.87
N ASP A 207 5.21 17.36 17.80
CA ASP A 207 5.99 16.98 16.62
C ASP A 207 5.08 16.72 15.41
N LEU A 208 3.96 16.01 15.60
CA LEU A 208 2.99 15.77 14.52
C LEU A 208 2.28 17.06 14.08
N SER A 209 1.93 17.93 15.02
CA SER A 209 1.30 19.23 14.72
C SER A 209 2.21 20.12 13.88
N SER A 210 3.54 19.97 14.01
CA SER A 210 4.51 20.72 13.20
C SER A 210 4.50 20.36 11.72
N LEU A 211 3.85 19.25 11.35
CA LEU A 211 3.72 18.76 9.97
C LEU A 211 2.38 19.15 9.32
N TYR A 212 1.57 20.00 9.98
CA TYR A 212 0.40 20.61 9.35
C TYR A 212 0.81 21.43 8.10
N PRO A 213 0.08 21.38 6.97
CA PRO A 213 -1.23 20.75 6.78
C PRO A 213 -1.20 19.27 6.37
N SER A 214 -0.02 18.68 6.16
CA SER A 214 0.09 17.31 5.67
C SER A 214 -0.40 16.29 6.69
N VAL A 215 -0.13 16.49 7.99
CA VAL A 215 -0.82 15.74 9.05
C VAL A 215 -2.17 16.39 9.31
N ALA A 216 -3.24 15.76 8.82
CA ALA A 216 -4.59 16.34 8.79
C ALA A 216 -5.45 15.94 9.99
N SER A 217 -5.18 14.79 10.61
CA SER A 217 -5.85 14.32 11.84
C SER A 217 -4.98 13.36 12.62
#